data_AF-A0A9D1ZZ69-F1
#
_entry.id   AF-A0A9D1ZZ69-F1
#
_cell.length_a   1.000
_cell.length_b   1.000
_cell.length_c   1.000
_cell.angle_alpha   90.00
_cell.angle_beta   90.00
_cell.angle_gamma   90.00
#
_symmetry.space_group_name_H-M   'P 1'
#
loop_
_entity.id
_entity.type
_entity.pdbx_description
1 polymer ?
#
loop_
_entity_poly.entity_id
_entity_poly.type
_entity_poly.pdbx_seq_one_letter_code
_entity_poly.pdbx_strand_id
1 'polypeptide(L)'
;MRGGVRLCSKKKILLTSLFTGLVGGDRFLLGHYKRGILKALVFLALFIAIITVVGIITGRVAEVTSQMQGPISVTWEDNVAIAGEDIINTLYGFLAAAGCYILFVIADAVLCCRRCMNDNYMKLMAVKAAEA
;
A
#
# COMPACT_ATOMS: atom_id res chain seq x y z
N MET A 1 -14.85 14.23 -38.15
CA MET A 1 -13.86 13.25 -37.65
C MET A 1 -14.39 12.68 -36.34
N ARG A 2 -14.74 11.38 -36.30
CA ARG A 2 -15.33 10.73 -35.12
C ARG A 2 -14.29 10.69 -33.99
N GLY A 3 -14.45 11.55 -32.99
CA GLY A 3 -13.68 11.48 -31.74
C GLY A 3 -14.08 10.23 -30.97
N GLY A 4 -13.40 9.11 -31.24
CA GLY A 4 -13.67 7.85 -30.56
C GLY A 4 -13.50 8.01 -29.05
N VAL A 5 -14.58 7.77 -28.29
CA VAL A 5 -14.54 7.79 -26.83
C VAL A 5 -13.51 6.76 -26.36
N ARG A 6 -12.38 7.23 -25.82
CA ARG A 6 -11.39 6.35 -25.20
C ARG A 6 -11.95 5.79 -23.91
N LEU A 7 -12.45 4.57 -23.96
CA LEU A 7 -12.87 3.80 -22.80
C LEU A 7 -11.63 3.25 -22.07
N CYS A 8 -11.53 3.52 -20.78
CA CYS A 8 -10.47 2.90 -19.97
C CYS A 8 -10.76 1.40 -19.80
N SER A 9 -9.76 0.55 -20.09
CA SER A 9 -9.86 -0.90 -19.91
C SER A 9 -9.87 -1.27 -18.43
N LYS A 10 -10.85 -2.10 -18.00
CA LYS A 10 -11.04 -2.51 -16.59
C LYS A 10 -9.76 -3.05 -15.95
N LYS A 11 -9.02 -3.90 -16.67
CA LYS A 11 -7.77 -4.52 -16.17
C LYS A 11 -6.68 -3.49 -15.91
N LYS A 12 -6.53 -2.51 -16.82
CA LYS A 12 -5.54 -1.44 -16.69
C LYS A 12 -5.89 -0.51 -15.52
N ILE A 13 -7.17 -0.15 -15.35
CA ILE A 13 -7.65 0.67 -14.22
C ILE A 13 -7.42 -0.03 -12.89
N LEU A 14 -7.76 -1.32 -12.80
CA LEU A 14 -7.59 -2.07 -11.55
C LEU A 14 -6.11 -2.11 -11.13
N LEU A 15 -5.22 -2.46 -12.07
CA LEU A 15 -3.78 -2.56 -11.80
C LEU A 15 -3.18 -1.19 -11.44
N THR A 16 -3.49 -0.14 -12.22
CA THR A 16 -2.99 1.21 -11.88
C THR A 16 -3.57 1.71 -10.57
N SER A 17 -4.84 1.46 -10.25
CA SER A 17 -5.43 1.88 -8.97
C SER A 17 -4.89 1.12 -7.77
N LEU A 18 -4.41 -0.13 -7.94
CA LEU A 18 -3.78 -0.90 -6.88
C LEU A 18 -2.38 -0.37 -6.57
N PHE A 19 -1.55 -0.18 -7.60
CA PHE A 19 -0.18 0.33 -7.43
C PHE A 19 -0.16 1.81 -7.00
N THR A 20 -0.96 2.66 -7.65
CA THR A 20 -1.10 4.06 -7.22
C THR A 20 -1.88 4.17 -5.92
N GLY A 21 -2.72 3.18 -5.59
CA GLY A 21 -3.49 3.13 -4.36
C GLY A 21 -2.63 3.00 -3.11
N LEU A 22 -1.50 2.30 -3.18
CA LEU A 22 -0.57 2.19 -2.05
C LEU A 22 -0.07 3.55 -1.56
N VAL A 23 0.08 4.52 -2.46
CA VAL A 23 0.53 5.89 -2.17
C VAL A 23 -0.59 6.92 -2.25
N GLY A 24 -1.85 6.48 -2.34
CA GLY A 24 -3.02 7.35 -2.43
C GLY A 24 -3.25 8.03 -3.77
N GLY A 25 -2.45 7.74 -4.80
CA GLY A 25 -2.56 8.27 -6.16
C GLY A 25 -3.90 7.96 -6.84
N ASP A 26 -4.55 6.85 -6.46
CA ASP A 26 -5.90 6.50 -6.92
C ASP A 26 -6.94 7.55 -6.54
N ARG A 27 -6.79 8.20 -5.37
CA ARG A 27 -7.67 9.27 -4.92
C ARG A 27 -7.42 10.60 -5.62
N PHE A 28 -6.18 10.86 -6.05
CA PHE A 28 -5.88 12.03 -6.88
C PHE A 28 -6.58 11.92 -8.24
N LEU A 29 -6.62 10.73 -8.85
CA LEU A 29 -7.33 10.47 -10.10
C LEU A 29 -8.86 10.64 -9.97
N LEU A 30 -9.41 10.42 -8.77
CA LEU A 30 -10.84 10.58 -8.47
C LEU A 30 -11.21 11.99 -7.97
N GLY A 31 -10.24 12.92 -7.89
CA GLY A 31 -10.45 14.28 -7.37
C GLY A 31 -10.59 14.37 -5.84
N HIS A 32 -10.34 13.29 -5.11
CA HIS A 32 -10.45 13.20 -3.65
C HIS A 32 -9.12 13.49 -2.97
N TYR A 33 -8.53 14.66 -3.23
CA TYR A 33 -7.17 15.03 -2.82
C TYR A 33 -6.91 14.87 -1.31
N LYS A 34 -7.83 15.33 -0.45
CA LYS A 34 -7.68 15.23 1.02
C LYS A 34 -7.53 13.77 1.49
N ARG A 35 -8.32 12.87 0.92
CA ARG A 35 -8.25 11.43 1.24
C ARG A 35 -7.00 10.78 0.66
N GLY A 36 -6.54 11.23 -0.51
CA GLY A 36 -5.27 10.80 -1.10
C GLY A 36 -4.06 11.16 -0.24
N ILE A 37 -3.99 12.41 0.23
CA ILE A 37 -2.92 12.87 1.13
C ILE A 37 -2.93 12.09 2.44
N LEU A 38 -4.10 11.90 3.06
CA LEU A 38 -4.21 11.12 4.29
C LEU A 38 -3.70 9.69 4.11
N LYS A 39 -4.07 9.04 3.00
CA LYS A 39 -3.64 7.67 2.66
C LYS A 39 -2.12 7.60 2.45
N ALA A 40 -1.54 8.58 1.75
CA ALA A 40 -0.09 8.71 1.57
C ALA A 40 0.65 8.91 2.91
N LEU A 41 0.13 9.76 3.79
CA LEU A 41 0.70 9.99 5.12
C LEU A 41 0.67 8.74 5.99
N VAL A 42 -0.45 8.00 5.99
CA VAL A 42 -0.58 6.74 6.73
C VAL A 42 0.41 5.69 6.20
N PHE A 43 0.53 5.56 4.88
CA PHE A 43 1.51 4.67 4.27
C PHE A 43 2.94 5.04 4.68
N LEU A 44 3.30 6.32 4.57
CA LEU A 44 4.64 6.80 4.91
C LEU A 44 4.95 6.58 6.39
N ALA A 45 4.00 6.88 7.29
CA ALA A 45 4.17 6.67 8.72
C ALA A 45 4.37 5.19 9.07
N LEU A 46 3.57 4.29 8.48
CA LEU A 46 3.74 2.84 8.66
C LEU A 46 5.08 2.34 8.12
N PHE A 47 5.47 2.81 6.93
CA PHE A 47 6.72 2.42 6.30
C PHE A 47 7.94 2.85 7.14
N ILE A 48 7.97 4.10 7.59
CA ILE A 48 9.02 4.61 8.48
C ILE A 48 9.04 3.81 9.78
N ALA A 49 7.88 3.57 10.42
CA ALA A 49 7.80 2.83 11.67
C ALA A 49 8.39 1.40 11.55
N ILE A 50 8.03 0.67 10.47
CA ILE A 50 8.57 -0.67 10.21
C ILE A 50 10.08 -0.60 10.02
N ILE A 51 10.59 0.31 9.18
CA ILE A 51 12.03 0.44 8.93
C ILE A 51 12.78 0.79 10.22
N THR A 52 12.25 1.70 11.03
CA THR A 52 12.88 2.09 12.29
C THR A 52 12.99 0.89 13.24
N VAL A 53 11.91 0.12 13.42
CA VAL A 53 11.94 -1.04 14.31
C VAL A 53 12.86 -2.14 13.79
N VAL A 54 12.82 -2.43 12.49
CA VAL A 54 13.75 -3.39 11.85
C VAL A 54 15.20 -2.94 12.01
N GLY A 55 15.47 -1.64 11.87
CA GLY A 55 16.80 -1.07 12.09
C GLY A 55 17.29 -1.24 13.54
N ILE A 56 16.41 -1.02 14.53
CA ILE A 56 16.73 -1.25 15.95
C ILE A 56 17.05 -2.72 16.20
N ILE A 57 16.22 -3.64 15.71
CA ILE A 57 16.44 -5.09 15.85
C ILE A 57 17.79 -5.48 15.24
N THR A 58 18.02 -5.07 13.99
CA THR A 58 19.25 -5.40 13.25
C THR A 58 20.48 -4.84 13.94
N GLY A 59 20.40 -3.61 14.47
CA GLY A 59 21.49 -2.98 15.23
C GLY A 59 21.85 -3.77 16.50
N ARG A 60 20.85 -4.17 17.28
CA ARG A 60 21.06 -4.98 18.50
C ARG A 60 21.66 -6.35 18.17
N VAL A 61 21.14 -7.02 17.14
CA VAL A 61 21.66 -8.33 16.71
C VAL A 61 23.09 -8.21 16.20
N ALA A 62 23.41 -7.17 15.43
CA ALA A 62 24.76 -6.92 14.93
C ALA A 62 25.76 -6.65 16.07
N GLU A 63 25.37 -5.88 17.09
CA GLU A 63 26.21 -5.60 18.26
C GLU A 63 26.56 -6.89 19.00
N VAL A 64 25.57 -7.74 19.28
CA VAL A 64 25.77 -9.00 20.00
C VAL A 64 26.58 -10.01 19.18
N THR A 65 26.27 -10.17 17.89
CA THR A 65 26.99 -11.10 17.02
C THR A 65 28.43 -10.67 16.77
N SER A 66 28.74 -9.37 16.78
CA SER A 66 30.11 -8.87 16.61
C SER A 66 31.06 -9.26 17.75
N GLN A 67 30.51 -9.63 18.92
CA GLN A 67 31.27 -10.02 20.10
C GLN A 67 31.50 -11.53 20.20
N MET A 68 30.84 -12.33 19.35
CA MET A 68 30.94 -13.79 19.37
C MET A 68 32.11 -14.26 18.49
N GLN A 69 32.93 -15.19 19.00
CA GLN A 69 34.01 -15.83 18.24
C GLN A 69 33.57 -17.21 17.75
N GLY A 70 33.68 -17.45 16.44
CA GLY A 70 33.35 -18.73 15.79
C GLY A 70 32.16 -18.64 14.82
N PRO A 71 31.82 -19.73 14.11
CA PRO A 71 30.65 -19.76 13.24
C PRO A 71 29.37 -19.67 14.06
N ILE A 72 28.59 -18.61 13.84
CA ILE A 72 27.35 -18.32 14.57
C ILE A 72 26.16 -18.74 13.70
N SER A 73 25.25 -19.52 14.28
CA SER A 73 23.92 -19.75 13.71
C SER A 73 22.93 -18.95 14.55
N VAL A 74 22.42 -17.85 14.00
CA VAL A 74 21.43 -17.01 14.68
C VAL A 74 20.04 -17.53 14.31
N THR A 75 19.28 -17.98 15.31
CA THR A 75 17.90 -18.41 15.14
C THR A 75 16.93 -17.23 15.31
N TRP A 76 15.65 -17.43 14.97
CA TRP A 76 14.63 -16.43 15.25
C TRP A 76 14.43 -16.21 16.75
N GLU A 77 14.53 -17.27 17.56
CA GLU A 77 14.41 -17.18 19.02
C GLU A 77 15.52 -16.32 19.63
N ASP A 78 16.75 -16.44 19.11
CA ASP A 78 17.87 -15.59 19.51
C ASP A 78 17.61 -14.12 19.17
N ASN A 79 17.02 -13.83 18.00
CA ASN A 79 16.64 -12.47 17.64
C ASN A 79 15.58 -11.90 18.57
N VAL A 80 14.61 -12.71 19.03
CA VAL A 80 13.60 -12.28 19.99
C VAL A 80 14.22 -12.00 21.35
N ALA A 81 15.11 -12.87 21.82
CA ALA A 81 15.83 -12.68 23.08
C ALA A 81 16.71 -11.42 23.07
N ILE A 82 17.42 -11.15 21.97
CA ILE A 82 18.32 -9.99 21.82
C ILE A 82 17.55 -8.69 21.62
N ALA A 83 16.52 -8.70 20.76
CA ALA A 83 15.72 -7.50 20.50
C ALA A 83 14.79 -7.15 21.67
N GLY A 84 14.32 -8.16 22.41
CA GLY A 84 13.30 -8.04 23.43
C GLY A 84 11.90 -8.24 22.86
N GLU A 85 11.06 -8.96 23.60
CA GLU A 85 9.69 -9.31 23.20
C GLU A 85 8.84 -8.07 22.84
N ASP A 86 8.97 -6.97 23.58
CA ASP A 86 8.21 -5.74 23.33
C ASP A 86 8.49 -5.14 21.94
N ILE A 87 9.77 -5.14 21.51
CA ILE A 87 10.17 -4.60 20.21
C ILE A 87 9.67 -5.49 19.08
N ILE A 88 9.74 -6.81 19.26
CA ILE A 88 9.23 -7.79 18.30
C ILE A 88 7.71 -7.72 18.19
N ASN A 89 7.00 -7.62 19.32
CA ASN A 89 5.55 -7.43 19.35
C ASN A 89 5.15 -6.11 18.66
N THR A 90 5.93 -5.05 18.84
CA THR A 90 5.73 -3.78 18.14
C THR A 90 5.91 -3.94 16.62
N LEU A 91 6.93 -4.69 16.16
CA LEU A 91 7.10 -5.00 14.75
C LEU A 91 5.89 -5.77 14.19
N TYR A 92 5.43 -6.81 14.89
CA TYR A 92 4.24 -7.56 14.48
C TYR A 92 2.98 -6.69 14.45
N GLY A 93 2.82 -5.77 15.40
CA GLY A 93 1.75 -4.77 15.40
C GLY A 93 1.78 -3.89 14.14
N PHE A 94 2.96 -3.39 13.75
CA PHE A 94 3.10 -2.60 12.52
C PHE A 94 2.88 -3.42 11.26
N LEU A 95 3.32 -4.69 11.22
CA LEU A 95 3.05 -5.59 10.10
C LEU A 95 1.56 -5.92 9.98
N ALA A 96 0.86 -6.13 11.09
CA ALA A 96 -0.59 -6.33 11.10
C ALA A 96 -1.33 -5.08 10.60
N ALA A 97 -0.89 -3.89 11.03
CA ALA A 97 -1.42 -2.61 10.54
C ALA A 97 -1.17 -2.42 9.03
N ALA A 98 0.02 -2.80 8.53
CA ALA A 98 0.33 -2.81 7.10
C ALA A 98 -0.57 -3.79 6.32
N GLY A 99 -0.83 -4.98 6.87
CA GLY A 99 -1.80 -5.92 6.30
C GLY A 99 -3.21 -5.33 6.19
N CYS A 100 -3.69 -4.67 7.25
CA CYS A 100 -4.98 -3.97 7.24
C CYS A 100 -4.99 -2.82 6.21
N TYR A 101 -3.88 -2.10 6.08
CA TYR A 101 -3.72 -1.04 5.08
C TYR A 101 -3.81 -1.60 3.65
N ILE A 102 -3.19 -2.75 3.37
CA ILE A 102 -3.27 -3.40 2.05
C ILE A 102 -4.71 -3.80 1.73
N LEU A 103 -5.44 -4.39 2.68
CA LEU A 103 -6.85 -4.73 2.49
C LEU A 103 -7.69 -3.47 2.19
N PHE A 104 -7.43 -2.37 2.89
CA PHE A 104 -8.06 -1.08 2.61
C PHE A 104 -7.74 -0.58 1.19
N VAL A 105 -6.48 -0.67 0.75
CA VAL A 105 -6.07 -0.28 -0.61
C VAL A 105 -6.79 -1.11 -1.68
N ILE A 106 -6.94 -2.42 -1.47
CA ILE A 106 -7.65 -3.31 -2.39
C ILE A 106 -9.13 -2.94 -2.48
N ALA A 107 -9.80 -2.76 -1.34
CA ALA A 107 -11.20 -2.34 -1.30
C ALA A 107 -11.39 -0.99 -2.03
N ASP A 108 -10.45 -0.07 -1.85
CA ASP A 108 -10.49 1.24 -2.49
C ASP A 108 -10.28 1.17 -4.00
N ALA A 109 -9.34 0.34 -4.47
CA ALA A 109 -9.12 0.07 -5.89
C ALA A 109 -10.39 -0.49 -6.57
N VAL A 110 -11.14 -1.37 -5.89
CA VAL A 110 -12.41 -1.90 -6.39
C VAL A 110 -13.46 -0.78 -6.52
N LEU A 111 -13.58 0.10 -5.52
CA LEU A 111 -14.50 1.24 -5.57
C LEU A 111 -14.14 2.23 -6.69
N CYS A 112 -12.84 2.50 -6.86
CA CYS A 112 -12.33 3.32 -7.95
C CYS A 112 -12.70 2.71 -9.32
N CYS A 113 -12.48 1.40 -9.49
CA CYS A 113 -12.85 0.68 -10.71
C CYS A 113 -14.36 0.76 -10.99
N ARG A 114 -15.22 0.56 -9.98
CA ARG A 114 -16.68 0.70 -10.13
C ARG A 114 -17.08 2.08 -10.60
N ARG A 115 -16.50 3.14 -10.03
CA ARG A 115 -16.79 4.52 -10.43
C ARG A 115 -16.34 4.81 -11.86
N CYS A 116 -15.12 4.42 -12.24
CA CYS A 116 -14.64 4.59 -13.61
C CYS A 116 -15.50 3.83 -14.64
N MET A 117 -16.06 2.67 -14.29
CA MET A 117 -17.00 1.96 -15.16
C MET A 117 -18.32 2.73 -15.33
N ASN A 118 -18.87 3.31 -14.25
CA ASN A 118 -20.07 4.13 -14.34
C ASN A 118 -19.84 5.37 -15.21
N ASP A 119 -18.69 6.05 -15.07
CA ASP A 119 -18.35 7.21 -15.90
C ASP A 119 -18.22 6.83 -17.39
N ASN A 120 -17.62 5.67 -17.68
CA ASN A 120 -17.57 5.13 -19.03
C ASN A 120 -18.98 4.86 -19.60
N TYR A 121 -19.89 4.32 -18.79
CA TYR A 121 -21.27 4.04 -19.20
C TYR A 121 -22.04 5.33 -19.50
N MET A 122 -21.92 6.35 -18.66
CA MET A 122 -22.55 7.66 -18.88
C MET A 122 -22.07 8.33 -20.16
N LYS A 123 -20.76 8.26 -20.46
CA LYS A 123 -20.19 8.79 -21.71
C LYS A 123 -20.74 8.07 -22.94
N LEU A 124 -20.90 6.75 -22.88
CA LEU A 124 -21.51 5.96 -23.95
C LEU A 124 -22.98 6.34 -24.20
N MET A 125 -23.77 6.51 -23.13
CA MET A 125 -25.18 6.92 -23.24
C MET A 125 -25.31 8.33 -23.82
N ALA A 126 -24.46 9.27 -23.40
CA ALA A 126 -24.45 10.64 -23.93
C ALA A 126 -24.13 10.70 -25.43
N VAL A 127 -23.17 9.90 -25.90
CA VAL A 127 -22.88 9.80 -27.35
C VAL A 127 -24.06 9.23 -28.11
N LYS A 128 -24.66 8.13 -27.63
CA LYS A 128 -25.84 7.55 -28.26
C LYS A 128 -27.03 8.51 -28.32
N ALA A 129 -27.23 9.32 -27.27
CA ALA A 129 -28.28 10.33 -27.23
C ALA A 129 -28.01 11.50 -28.18
N ALA A 130 -26.75 11.83 -28.48
CA ALA A 130 -26.39 12.86 -29.46
C ALA A 130 -26.45 12.39 -30.91
N GLU A 131 -26.50 11.07 -31.14
CA GLU A 131 -26.65 10.44 -32.46
C GLU A 131 -28.12 10.13 -32.82
N ALA A 132 -29.05 10.27 -31.87
CA ALA A 132 -30.50 10.07 -32.02
C ALA A 132 -31.22 11.39 -32.28
#